data_AF-A0A3C1XE27-F1
#
_entry.id   AF-A0A3C1XE27-F1
#
_cell.length_a   1.000
_cell.length_b   1.000
_cell.length_c   1.000
_cell.angle_alpha   90.00
_cell.angle_beta   90.00
_cell.angle_gamma   90.00
#
_symmetry.space_group_name_H-M   'P 1'
#
loop_
_entity.id
_entity.type
_entity.pdbx_description
1 polymer ?
#
loop_
_entity_poly.entity_id
_entity_poly.type
_entity_poly.pdbx_seq_one_letter_code
_entity_poly.pdbx_strand_id
1 'polypeptide(L)'
;MELTDLTQEQKDKLYLKIIDAVKSGGADKEVMELILAEHPKLVYIKEQDYKDFLITESEYLKQRLEQTRAKTEQLEAEYSALKAHYEKSVSKIAQRLRMDQQEAHSFMDWLYSHNPNPLVIGLRPILEIISIYWRLFKRKKYIAKVEE
;
A
#
# COMPACT_ATOMS: atom_id res chain seq x y z
N MET A 1 19.48 -15.85 -35.47
CA MET A 1 18.98 -15.20 -34.25
C MET A 1 19.04 -16.24 -33.17
N GLU A 2 19.89 -16.02 -32.18
CA GLU A 2 20.09 -16.91 -31.04
C GLU A 2 19.07 -16.57 -29.93
N LEU A 3 18.94 -17.38 -28.87
CA LEU A 3 18.09 -17.09 -27.69
C LEU A 3 18.36 -15.70 -27.06
N THR A 4 19.55 -15.18 -27.32
CA THR A 4 20.04 -13.86 -26.93
C THR A 4 19.31 -12.71 -27.64
N ASP A 5 18.60 -12.96 -28.73
CA ASP A 5 17.91 -11.91 -29.51
C ASP A 5 16.45 -11.66 -29.10
N LEU A 6 15.92 -12.41 -28.13
CA LEU A 6 14.55 -12.19 -27.63
C LEU A 6 14.51 -11.06 -26.60
N THR A 7 13.56 -10.14 -26.77
CA THR A 7 13.30 -9.10 -25.77
C THR A 7 12.77 -9.72 -24.47
N GLN A 8 13.00 -9.06 -23.34
CA GLN A 8 12.59 -9.57 -22.03
C GLN A 8 11.08 -9.87 -21.96
N GLU A 9 10.24 -9.05 -22.59
CA GLU A 9 8.79 -9.24 -22.60
C GLU A 9 8.35 -10.48 -23.41
N GLN A 10 9.08 -10.80 -24.48
CA GLN A 10 8.84 -12.02 -25.26
C GLN A 10 9.25 -13.27 -24.49
N LYS A 11 10.37 -13.19 -23.75
CA LYS A 11 10.81 -14.27 -22.86
C LYS A 11 9.79 -14.54 -21.75
N ASP A 12 9.29 -13.50 -21.10
CA ASP A 12 8.31 -13.63 -20.02
C ASP A 12 7.01 -14.30 -20.51
N LYS A 13 6.53 -13.98 -21.73
CA LYS A 13 5.37 -14.65 -22.35
C LYS A 13 5.63 -16.12 -22.68
N LEU A 14 6.81 -16.44 -23.19
CA LEU A 14 7.20 -17.80 -23.51
C LEU A 14 7.32 -18.67 -22.24
N TYR A 15 7.92 -18.13 -21.18
CA TYR A 15 8.07 -18.85 -19.92
C TYR A 15 6.73 -19.23 -19.29
N LEU A 16 5.73 -18.34 -19.33
CA LEU A 16 4.39 -18.65 -18.84
C LEU A 16 3.78 -19.85 -19.56
N LYS A 17 3.92 -19.92 -20.89
CA LYS A 17 3.41 -21.04 -21.69
C LYS A 17 4.16 -22.34 -21.43
N ILE A 18 5.48 -22.28 -21.26
CA ILE A 18 6.30 -23.45 -20.91
C ILE A 18 5.89 -23.99 -19.54
N ILE A 19 5.74 -23.12 -18.54
CA ILE A 19 5.32 -23.50 -17.19
C ILE A 19 3.95 -24.18 -17.21
N ASP A 20 3.00 -23.66 -17.99
CA ASP A 20 1.68 -24.25 -18.12
C ASP A 20 1.73 -25.63 -18.81
N ALA A 21 2.52 -25.78 -19.87
CA ALA A 21 2.70 -27.05 -20.57
C ALA A 21 3.34 -28.14 -19.67
N VAL A 22 4.34 -27.77 -18.87
CA VAL A 22 4.99 -28.68 -17.91
C VAL A 22 4.01 -29.08 -16.81
N LYS A 23 3.20 -28.15 -16.29
CA LYS A 23 2.18 -28.45 -15.28
C LYS A 23 1.07 -29.38 -15.79
N SER A 24 0.76 -29.33 -17.09
CA SER A 24 -0.17 -30.27 -17.72
C SER A 24 0.40 -31.67 -17.98
N GLY A 25 1.66 -31.93 -17.62
CA GLY A 25 2.31 -33.22 -17.81
C GLY A 25 2.78 -33.47 -19.25
N GLY A 26 2.97 -32.41 -20.04
CA GLY A 26 3.49 -32.54 -21.40
C GLY A 26 4.91 -33.10 -21.41
N ALA A 27 5.20 -34.00 -22.34
CA ALA A 27 6.53 -34.58 -22.50
C ALA A 27 7.52 -33.50 -22.98
N ASP A 28 8.81 -33.64 -22.67
CA ASP A 28 9.87 -32.70 -23.09
C ASP A 28 9.83 -32.38 -24.60
N LYS A 29 9.36 -33.33 -25.40
CA LYS A 29 9.17 -33.20 -26.84
C LYS A 29 8.05 -32.23 -27.22
N GLU A 30 6.94 -32.20 -26.47
CA GLU A 30 5.82 -31.27 -26.70
C GLU A 30 6.19 -29.85 -26.28
N VAL A 31 6.92 -29.69 -25.18
CA VAL A 31 7.46 -28.39 -24.75
C VAL A 31 8.44 -27.85 -25.79
N MET A 32 9.32 -28.71 -26.33
CA MET A 32 10.21 -28.36 -27.44
C MET A 32 9.46 -27.96 -28.71
N GLU A 33 8.42 -28.71 -29.10
CA GLU A 33 7.60 -28.39 -30.28
C GLU A 33 6.85 -27.04 -30.10
N LEU A 34 6.38 -26.74 -28.89
CA LEU A 34 5.72 -25.46 -28.55
C LEU A 34 6.68 -24.28 -28.63
N ILE A 35 7.90 -24.47 -28.10
CA ILE A 35 8.99 -23.50 -28.17
C ILE A 35 9.41 -23.24 -29.63
N LEU A 36 9.51 -24.30 -30.44
CA LEU A 36 9.84 -24.21 -31.87
C LEU A 36 8.71 -23.57 -32.69
N ALA A 37 7.44 -23.78 -32.31
CA ALA A 37 6.29 -23.19 -32.98
C ALA A 37 6.22 -21.66 -32.78
N GLU A 38 6.50 -21.17 -31.57
CA GLU A 38 6.52 -19.72 -31.30
C GLU A 38 7.81 -19.06 -31.78
N HIS A 39 8.93 -19.79 -31.75
CA HIS A 39 10.25 -19.28 -32.12
C HIS A 39 11.03 -20.27 -33.01
N PRO A 40 10.70 -20.34 -34.32
CA PRO A 40 11.24 -21.34 -35.25
C PRO A 40 12.74 -21.20 -35.56
N LYS A 41 13.40 -20.15 -35.05
CA LYS A 41 14.85 -19.94 -35.20
C LYS A 41 15.68 -20.67 -34.13
N LEU A 42 15.04 -21.36 -33.19
CA LEU A 42 15.67 -22.27 -32.23
C LEU A 42 16.15 -23.55 -32.94
N VAL A 43 17.12 -23.41 -33.84
CA VAL A 43 17.72 -24.55 -34.53
C VAL A 43 18.64 -25.28 -33.54
N TYR A 44 18.26 -26.52 -33.18
CA TYR A 44 19.02 -27.53 -32.43
C TYR A 44 20.19 -26.98 -31.59
N ILE A 45 19.85 -26.40 -30.45
CA ILE A 45 20.78 -26.21 -29.35
C ILE A 45 21.18 -27.62 -28.88
N LYS A 46 22.48 -27.91 -28.75
CA LYS A 46 22.91 -29.21 -28.21
C LYS A 46 22.30 -29.38 -26.82
N GLU A 47 21.93 -30.60 -26.46
CA GLU A 47 21.25 -30.88 -25.19
C GLU A 47 21.98 -30.26 -23.96
N GLN A 48 23.31 -30.20 -24.03
CA GLN A 48 24.15 -29.57 -23.02
C GLN A 48 23.97 -28.04 -22.95
N ASP A 49 23.98 -27.34 -24.08
CA ASP A 49 23.81 -25.89 -24.16
C ASP A 49 22.40 -25.47 -23.68
N TYR A 50 21.39 -26.33 -23.88
CA TYR A 50 20.04 -26.14 -23.36
C TYR A 50 19.98 -26.30 -21.83
N LYS A 51 20.67 -27.31 -21.28
CA LYS A 51 20.77 -27.51 -19.83
C LYS A 51 21.50 -26.35 -19.16
N ASP A 52 22.59 -25.88 -19.74
CA ASP A 52 23.37 -24.76 -19.20
C ASP A 52 22.56 -23.44 -19.23
N PHE A 53 21.77 -23.23 -20.28
CA PHE A 53 20.80 -22.13 -20.36
C PHE A 53 19.73 -22.23 -19.26
N LEU A 54 19.12 -23.40 -19.06
CA LEU A 54 18.11 -23.61 -18.02
C LEU A 54 18.66 -23.38 -16.61
N ILE A 55 19.91 -23.80 -16.34
CA ILE A 55 20.58 -23.57 -15.05
C ILE A 55 20.79 -22.08 -14.82
N THR A 56 21.35 -21.38 -15.81
CA THR A 56 21.64 -19.95 -15.71
C THR A 56 20.35 -19.14 -15.51
N GLU A 57 19.30 -19.47 -16.25
CA GLU A 57 18.01 -18.78 -16.12
C GLU A 57 17.32 -19.11 -14.79
N SER A 58 17.45 -20.36 -14.29
CA SER A 58 16.94 -20.75 -12.98
C SER A 58 17.63 -19.99 -11.84
N GLU A 59 18.95 -19.81 -11.90
CA GLU A 59 19.71 -19.01 -10.94
C GLU A 59 19.28 -17.54 -10.98
N TYR A 60 19.11 -16.98 -12.18
CA TYR A 60 18.62 -15.61 -12.37
C TYR A 60 17.22 -15.43 -11.76
N LEU A 61 16.28 -16.35 -12.04
CA LEU A 61 14.93 -16.31 -11.50
C LEU A 61 14.91 -16.45 -9.97
N LYS A 62 15.79 -17.29 -9.39
CA LYS A 62 15.95 -17.41 -7.93
C LYS A 62 16.39 -16.09 -7.30
N GLN A 63 17.43 -15.45 -7.85
CA GLN A 63 17.91 -14.17 -7.37
C GLN A 63 16.84 -13.08 -7.46
N ARG A 64 16.09 -13.03 -8.58
CA ARG A 64 15.00 -12.07 -8.75
C ARG A 64 13.87 -12.31 -7.75
N LEU A 65 13.57 -13.57 -7.44
CA LEU A 65 12.56 -13.94 -6.44
C LEU A 65 12.97 -13.54 -5.02
N GLU A 66 14.25 -13.73 -4.66
CA GLU A 66 14.80 -13.26 -3.38
C GLU A 66 14.75 -11.73 -3.26
N GLN A 67 15.15 -11.00 -4.30
CA GLN A 67 15.05 -9.54 -4.32
C GLN A 67 13.61 -9.06 -4.18
N THR A 68 12.67 -9.75 -4.81
CA THR A 68 11.24 -9.41 -4.71
C THR A 68 10.72 -9.66 -3.31
N ARG A 69 11.08 -10.80 -2.67
CA ARG A 69 10.73 -11.09 -1.27
C ARG A 69 11.26 -10.03 -0.32
N ALA A 70 12.53 -9.66 -0.45
CA ALA A 70 13.13 -8.60 0.36
C ALA A 70 12.40 -7.26 0.22
N LYS A 71 12.01 -6.88 -1.01
CA LYS A 71 11.19 -5.68 -1.24
C LYS A 71 9.81 -5.77 -0.60
N THR A 72 9.15 -6.92 -0.67
CA THR A 72 7.84 -7.13 -0.05
C THR A 72 7.93 -7.01 1.48
N GLU A 73 8.93 -7.62 2.10
CA GLU A 73 9.18 -7.52 3.55
C GLU A 73 9.43 -6.07 3.98
N GLN A 74 10.21 -5.32 3.19
CA GLN A 74 10.44 -3.90 3.43
C GLN A 74 9.13 -3.08 3.36
N LEU A 75 8.32 -3.30 2.32
CA LEU A 75 7.04 -2.62 2.15
C LEU A 75 6.04 -2.96 3.28
N GLU A 76 6.02 -4.20 3.75
CA GLU A 76 5.20 -4.61 4.90
C GLU A 76 5.64 -3.90 6.19
N ALA A 77 6.95 -3.77 6.40
CA ALA A 77 7.49 -3.03 7.55
C ALA A 77 7.15 -1.53 7.49
N GLU A 78 7.31 -0.90 6.33
CA GLU A 78 6.94 0.51 6.10
C GLU A 78 5.44 0.73 6.29
N TYR A 79 4.60 -0.16 5.75
CA TYR A 79 3.15 -0.10 5.93
C TYR A 79 2.74 -0.23 7.40
N SER A 80 3.34 -1.18 8.12
CA SER A 80 3.10 -1.37 9.56
C SER A 80 3.48 -0.13 10.37
N ALA A 81 4.64 0.48 10.09
CA ALA A 81 5.08 1.71 10.73
C ALA A 81 4.12 2.88 10.43
N LEU A 82 3.68 3.02 9.18
CA LEU A 82 2.73 4.06 8.77
C LEU A 82 1.37 3.88 9.45
N LYS A 83 0.88 2.64 9.53
CA LYS A 83 -0.37 2.30 10.21
C LYS A 83 -0.29 2.65 11.70
N ALA A 84 0.77 2.27 12.39
CA ALA A 84 0.97 2.61 13.80
C ALA A 84 1.03 4.13 14.03
N HIS A 85 1.71 4.86 13.14
CA HIS A 85 1.75 6.32 13.20
C HIS A 85 0.37 6.95 13.01
N TYR A 86 -0.42 6.44 12.06
CA TYR A 86 -1.79 6.90 11.81
C TYR A 86 -2.69 6.65 13.02
N GLU A 87 -2.68 5.43 13.58
CA GLU A 87 -3.47 5.07 14.76
C GLU A 87 -3.13 5.96 15.97
N LYS A 88 -1.84 6.22 16.19
CA LYS A 88 -1.38 7.15 17.24
C LYS A 88 -1.89 8.58 17.02
N SER A 89 -1.89 9.04 15.77
CA SER A 89 -2.35 10.37 15.40
C SER A 89 -3.86 10.52 15.60
N VAL A 90 -4.64 9.53 15.17
CA VAL A 90 -6.09 9.47 15.38
C VAL A 90 -6.42 9.47 16.87
N SER A 91 -5.73 8.65 17.66
CA SER A 91 -5.92 8.60 19.12
C SER A 91 -5.67 9.96 19.79
N LYS A 92 -4.58 10.65 19.41
CA LYS A 92 -4.29 12.01 19.91
C LYS A 92 -5.39 13.01 19.54
N ILE A 93 -5.91 12.96 18.31
CA ILE A 93 -6.98 13.86 17.86
C ILE A 93 -8.27 13.57 18.63
N ALA A 94 -8.64 12.30 18.79
CA ALA A 94 -9.82 11.89 19.53
C ALA A 94 -9.75 12.34 21.01
N GLN A 95 -8.58 12.19 21.65
CA GLN A 95 -8.37 12.67 23.02
C GLN A 95 -8.53 14.20 23.12
N ARG A 96 -7.97 14.95 22.17
CA ARG A 96 -8.10 16.41 22.13
C ARG A 96 -9.55 16.86 21.95
N LEU A 97 -10.30 16.20 21.07
CA LEU A 97 -11.72 16.50 20.85
C LEU A 97 -12.56 16.27 22.13
N ARG A 98 -12.27 15.20 22.88
CA ARG A 98 -12.92 14.94 24.17
C ARG A 98 -12.63 16.05 25.19
N MET A 99 -11.39 16.52 25.28
CA MET A 99 -11.04 17.63 26.16
C MET A 99 -11.77 18.91 25.75
N ASP A 100 -11.78 19.24 24.45
CA ASP A 100 -12.48 20.43 23.95
C ASP A 100 -13.99 20.38 24.25
N GLN A 101 -14.62 19.19 24.15
CA GLN A 101 -16.02 18.98 24.54
C GLN A 101 -16.25 19.16 26.04
N GLN A 102 -15.39 18.60 26.89
CA GLN A 102 -15.51 18.75 28.35
C GLN A 102 -15.38 20.22 28.76
N GLU A 103 -14.40 20.93 28.23
CA GLU A 103 -14.23 22.35 28.51
C GLU A 103 -15.40 23.20 27.98
N ALA A 104 -16.00 22.82 26.85
CA ALA A 104 -17.22 23.47 26.35
C ALA A 104 -18.38 23.27 27.33
N HIS A 105 -18.59 22.06 27.85
CA HIS A 105 -19.61 21.81 28.87
C HIS A 105 -19.34 22.60 30.16
N SER A 106 -18.11 22.60 30.67
CA SER A 106 -17.77 23.38 31.88
C SER A 106 -17.97 24.88 31.69
N PHE A 107 -17.63 25.42 30.51
CA PHE A 107 -17.89 26.83 30.18
C PHE A 107 -19.39 27.13 30.18
N MET A 108 -20.20 26.22 29.66
CA MET A 108 -21.65 26.38 29.60
C MET A 108 -22.28 26.29 30.99
N ASP A 109 -21.85 25.34 31.82
CA ASP A 109 -22.29 25.26 33.23
C ASP A 109 -21.94 26.54 34.01
N TRP A 110 -20.75 27.12 33.76
CA TRP A 110 -20.37 28.41 34.32
C TRP A 110 -21.27 29.56 33.81
N LEU A 111 -21.52 29.62 32.50
CA LEU A 111 -22.37 30.64 31.88
C LEU A 111 -23.80 30.62 32.46
N TYR A 112 -24.35 29.42 32.65
CA TYR A 112 -25.71 29.23 33.17
C TYR A 112 -25.86 29.51 34.66
N SER A 113 -24.84 29.19 35.45
CA SER A 113 -24.84 29.53 36.88
C SER A 113 -24.72 31.04 37.13
N HIS A 114 -24.06 31.78 36.24
CA HIS A 114 -23.85 33.24 36.39
C HIS A 114 -24.89 34.09 35.65
N ASN A 115 -25.69 33.49 34.75
CA ASN A 115 -26.71 34.19 33.99
C ASN A 115 -27.94 33.29 33.77
N PRO A 116 -28.78 33.10 34.81
CA PRO A 116 -29.89 32.13 34.82
C PRO A 116 -31.12 32.62 34.04
N ASN A 117 -30.90 33.26 32.89
CA ASN A 117 -31.97 33.68 32.02
C ASN A 117 -32.51 32.44 31.27
N PRO A 118 -33.82 32.13 31.40
CA PRO A 118 -34.42 30.93 30.80
C PRO A 118 -34.28 30.87 29.27
N LEU A 119 -34.17 32.01 28.59
CA LEU A 119 -33.90 32.07 27.15
C LEU A 119 -32.49 31.59 26.81
N VAL A 120 -31.50 31.90 27.66
CA VAL A 120 -30.10 31.47 27.45
C VAL A 120 -30.00 29.98 27.75
N ILE A 121 -30.69 29.48 28.79
CA ILE A 121 -30.74 28.06 29.17
C ILE A 121 -31.34 27.22 28.03
N GLY A 122 -32.42 27.70 27.39
CA GLY A 122 -33.03 27.03 26.23
C GLY A 122 -32.11 26.95 24.99
N LEU A 123 -31.09 27.82 24.89
CA LEU A 123 -30.13 27.86 23.78
C LEU A 123 -28.87 27.01 24.01
N ARG A 124 -28.80 26.26 25.12
CA ARG A 124 -27.65 25.42 25.50
C ARG A 124 -27.05 24.56 24.39
N PRO A 125 -27.81 23.68 23.71
CA PRO A 125 -27.23 22.83 22.67
C PRO A 125 -26.66 23.63 21.50
N ILE A 126 -27.26 24.77 21.16
CA ILE A 126 -26.80 25.63 20.04
C ILE A 126 -25.49 26.33 20.40
N LEU A 127 -25.42 26.89 21.62
CA LEU A 127 -24.23 27.58 22.11
C LEU A 127 -23.05 26.60 22.35
N GLU A 128 -23.32 25.37 22.78
CA GLU A 128 -22.30 24.30 22.88
C GLU A 128 -21.67 24.02 21.52
N ILE A 129 -22.49 23.81 20.49
CA ILE A 129 -22.03 23.59 19.11
C ILE A 129 -21.22 24.79 18.60
N ILE A 130 -21.72 26.02 18.79
CA ILE A 130 -21.02 27.24 18.36
C ILE A 130 -19.65 27.36 19.05
N SER A 131 -19.57 27.06 20.35
CA SER A 131 -18.32 27.13 21.11
C SER A 131 -17.26 26.14 20.59
N ILE A 132 -17.67 24.92 20.27
CA ILE A 132 -16.80 23.88 19.70
C ILE A 132 -16.32 24.32 18.31
N TYR A 133 -17.23 24.77 17.45
CA TYR A 133 -16.90 25.24 16.10
C TYR A 133 -15.96 26.45 16.10
N TRP A 134 -16.19 27.43 16.98
CA TRP A 134 -15.34 28.62 17.11
C TRP A 134 -13.91 28.28 17.54
N ARG A 135 -13.74 27.33 18.47
CA ARG A 135 -12.41 26.87 18.89
C ARG A 135 -11.69 26.10 17.79
N LEU A 136 -12.40 25.24 17.06
CA LEU A 136 -11.85 24.55 15.88
C LEU A 136 -11.41 25.55 14.80
N PHE A 137 -12.19 26.60 14.56
CA PHE A 137 -11.87 27.65 13.59
C PHE A 137 -10.68 28.53 14.01
N LYS A 138 -10.62 28.99 15.27
CA LYS A 138 -9.47 29.74 15.79
C LYS A 138 -8.18 28.93 15.72
N ARG A 139 -8.24 27.63 16.01
CA ARG A 139 -7.07 26.73 15.93
C ARG A 139 -6.60 26.52 14.49
N LYS A 140 -7.49 26.38 13.51
CA LYS A 140 -7.10 26.35 12.08
C LYS A 140 -6.29 27.58 11.66
N LYS A 141 -6.73 28.78 12.10
CA LYS A 141 -5.97 30.03 11.85
C LYS A 141 -4.62 30.07 12.56
N TYR A 142 -4.48 29.44 13.72
CA TYR A 142 -3.23 29.41 14.47
C TYR A 142 -2.22 28.43 13.85
N ILE A 143 -2.66 27.24 13.41
CA ILE A 143 -1.79 26.26 12.73
C ILE A 143 -1.30 26.82 11.38
N ALA A 144 -2.20 27.43 10.59
CA ALA A 144 -1.83 28.05 9.31
C ALA A 144 -0.81 29.20 9.44
N LYS A 145 -0.67 29.81 10.63
CA LYS A 145 0.28 30.90 10.90
C LYS A 145 1.62 30.42 11.46
N VAL A 146 1.71 29.15 11.87
CA VAL A 146 2.94 28.53 12.39
C VAL A 146 3.67 27.73 11.30
N GLU A 147 3.01 27.48 10.17
CA GLU A 147 3.58 26.79 8.99
C GLU A 147 4.03 27.75 7.86
N GLU A 148 3.91 29.08 8.06
CA GLU A 148 4.57 30.15 7.26
C GLU A 148 5.91 30.56 7.91
#